data_AF-A0A943SAA3-F1
#
_entry.id   AF-A0A943SAA3-F1
#
_cell.length_a   1.000
_cell.length_b   1.000
_cell.length_c   1.000
_cell.angle_alpha   90.00
_cell.angle_beta   90.00
_cell.angle_gamma   90.00
#
_symmetry.space_group_name_H-M   'P 1'
#
loop_
_entity.id
_entity.type
_entity.pdbx_description
1 polymer ?
#
loop_
_entity_poly.entity_id
_entity_poly.type
_entity_poly.pdbx_seq_one_letter_code
_entity_poly.pdbx_strand_id
1 'polypeptide(L)'
;MQYEYLFVDRKRIGSNIEAIMKDRKCTKVTLSQAMNISRPTLDAFLRGDIHNAGKYDEYIRRLLVYMQVSDTVLNNYKSLPDVKKMRCNSIQKDEVQKGIRGKQLMLVSDMSYRAAYNTCKKLAEDGEEGFVISYQVPDATKILGEMTEAYPDLYIGVADIMNKEDASLAADSGARFMVTNYVIKDVGSFCKDRDIFCAMGAMTLTEVNDALNYGSDAVNLYPFEEISQPLFKAIRNAFPDAVLMTIADKKETVKQQEDLFALLVR
;
A
#
# COMPACT_ATOMS: atom_id res chain seq x y z
N MET A 1 -21.93 -13.82 0.52
CA MET A 1 -21.63 -12.38 0.48
C MET A 1 -20.18 -12.18 0.83
N GLN A 2 -19.55 -11.13 0.33
CA GLN A 2 -18.16 -10.83 0.64
C GLN A 2 -18.02 -10.12 2.00
N TYR A 3 -18.99 -9.29 2.37
CA TYR A 3 -18.92 -8.41 3.55
C TYR A 3 -19.99 -8.72 4.61
N GLU A 4 -20.25 -10.00 4.84
CA GLU A 4 -21.28 -10.44 5.80
C GLU A 4 -21.04 -9.90 7.22
N TYR A 5 -19.78 -9.85 7.66
CA TYR A 5 -19.41 -9.32 8.97
C TYR A 5 -19.71 -7.81 9.11
N LEU A 6 -19.57 -7.03 8.03
CA LEU A 6 -19.96 -5.61 8.02
C LEU A 6 -21.49 -5.43 8.07
N PHE A 7 -22.25 -6.39 7.55
CA PHE A 7 -23.71 -6.36 7.58
C PHE A 7 -24.27 -6.62 8.99
N VAL A 8 -23.63 -7.53 9.74
CA VAL A 8 -23.97 -7.79 11.15
C VAL A 8 -23.86 -6.51 11.98
N ASP A 9 -22.77 -5.76 11.78
CA ASP A 9 -22.48 -4.52 12.50
C ASP A 9 -22.91 -3.23 11.78
N ARG A 10 -23.83 -3.31 10.82
CA ARG A 10 -24.18 -2.21 9.89
C ARG A 10 -24.51 -0.86 10.52
N LYS A 11 -25.03 -0.82 11.76
CA LYS A 11 -25.25 0.44 12.49
C LYS A 11 -23.94 1.12 12.88
N ARG A 12 -22.97 0.33 13.38
CA ARG A 12 -21.62 0.81 13.70
C ARG A 12 -20.89 1.22 12.43
N ILE A 13 -21.01 0.41 11.36
CA ILE A 13 -20.43 0.73 10.06
C ILE A 13 -20.99 2.03 9.50
N GLY A 14 -22.31 2.23 9.52
CA GLY A 14 -22.94 3.50 9.15
C GLY A 14 -22.34 4.71 9.88
N SER A 15 -22.09 4.57 11.18
CA SER A 15 -21.41 5.59 11.99
C SER A 15 -19.95 5.84 11.56
N ASN A 16 -19.22 4.80 11.13
CA ASN A 16 -17.87 4.93 10.57
C ASN A 16 -17.89 5.65 9.22
N ILE A 17 -18.87 5.34 8.35
CA ILE A 17 -19.05 6.03 7.06
C ILE A 17 -19.26 7.53 7.30
N GLU A 18 -20.10 7.91 8.25
CA GLU A 18 -20.32 9.33 8.57
C GLU A 18 -19.05 10.04 9.07
N ALA A 19 -18.18 9.33 9.81
CA ALA A 19 -16.89 9.87 10.21
C ALA A 19 -15.95 10.09 9.02
N ILE A 20 -15.85 9.09 8.12
CA ILE A 20 -15.09 9.22 6.86
C ILE A 20 -15.61 10.41 6.05
N MET A 21 -16.93 10.54 5.91
CA MET A 21 -17.54 11.65 5.18
C MET A 21 -17.18 13.01 5.77
N LYS A 22 -17.23 13.14 7.11
CA LYS A 22 -16.86 14.37 7.81
C LYS A 22 -15.40 14.72 7.59
N ASP A 23 -14.50 13.75 7.74
CA ASP A 23 -13.06 13.96 7.61
C ASP A 23 -12.67 14.33 6.17
N ARG A 24 -13.30 13.69 5.18
CA ARG A 24 -13.05 13.94 3.75
C ARG A 24 -13.88 15.06 3.14
N LYS A 25 -14.64 15.81 3.95
CA LYS A 25 -15.57 16.87 3.50
C LYS A 25 -16.53 16.39 2.39
N CYS A 26 -16.89 15.10 2.42
CA CYS A 26 -17.79 14.48 1.45
C CYS A 26 -19.24 14.71 1.87
N THR A 27 -20.04 15.31 0.99
CA THR A 27 -21.46 15.52 1.28
C THR A 27 -22.28 14.27 0.96
N LYS A 28 -23.42 14.12 1.62
CA LYS A 28 -24.39 13.06 1.30
C LYS A 28 -24.92 13.16 -0.14
N VAL A 29 -24.91 14.35 -0.77
CA VAL A 29 -25.31 14.53 -2.18
C VAL A 29 -24.30 13.84 -3.09
N THR A 30 -23.03 14.25 -3.01
CA THR A 30 -21.92 13.67 -3.78
C THR A 30 -21.82 12.17 -3.57
N LEU A 31 -21.95 11.69 -2.33
CA LEU A 31 -21.88 10.25 -2.05
C LEU A 31 -23.03 9.48 -2.68
N SER A 32 -24.27 9.98 -2.58
CA SER A 32 -25.43 9.29 -3.17
C SER A 32 -25.33 9.16 -4.69
N GLN A 33 -24.82 10.20 -5.36
CA GLN A 33 -24.56 10.20 -6.80
C GLN A 33 -23.48 9.18 -7.17
N ALA A 34 -22.34 9.20 -6.46
CA ALA A 34 -21.23 8.27 -6.72
C ALA A 34 -21.60 6.81 -6.48
N MET A 35 -22.42 6.52 -5.47
CA MET A 35 -22.91 5.17 -5.19
C MET A 35 -24.08 4.75 -6.10
N ASN A 36 -24.60 5.67 -6.92
CA ASN A 36 -25.78 5.49 -7.75
C ASN A 36 -27.00 4.99 -6.93
N ILE A 37 -27.30 5.68 -5.82
CA ILE A 37 -28.47 5.40 -4.97
C ILE A 37 -29.22 6.69 -4.62
N SER A 38 -30.49 6.57 -4.28
CA SER A 38 -31.28 7.72 -3.82
C SER A 38 -30.79 8.23 -2.47
N ARG A 39 -31.00 9.53 -2.19
CA ARG A 39 -30.70 10.13 -0.88
C ARG A 39 -31.41 9.42 0.29
N PRO A 40 -32.72 9.09 0.21
CA PRO A 40 -33.38 8.28 1.23
C PRO A 40 -32.70 6.91 1.44
N THR A 41 -32.26 6.27 0.37
CA THR A 41 -31.53 4.98 0.46
C THR A 41 -30.19 5.15 1.15
N LEU A 42 -29.43 6.21 0.82
CA LEU A 42 -28.17 6.51 1.51
C LEU A 42 -28.42 6.76 3.01
N ASP A 43 -29.44 7.54 3.36
CA ASP A 43 -29.77 7.80 4.77
C ASP A 43 -30.16 6.53 5.53
N ALA A 44 -30.90 5.61 4.90
CA ALA A 44 -31.18 4.28 5.47
C ALA A 44 -29.91 3.44 5.62
N PHE A 45 -29.01 3.49 4.63
CA PHE A 45 -27.72 2.80 4.67
C PHE A 45 -26.85 3.28 5.83
N LEU A 46 -26.71 4.60 6.00
CA LEU A 46 -25.94 5.21 7.09
C LEU A 46 -26.53 4.94 8.48
N ARG A 47 -27.85 4.76 8.59
CA ARG A 47 -28.50 4.35 9.86
C ARG A 47 -28.41 2.85 10.14
N GLY A 48 -28.00 2.04 9.16
CA GLY A 48 -28.01 0.58 9.27
C GLY A 48 -29.40 -0.05 9.07
N ASP A 49 -30.31 0.65 8.38
CA ASP A 49 -31.70 0.24 8.10
C ASP A 49 -31.84 -0.54 6.77
N ILE A 50 -30.72 -1.01 6.20
CA ILE A 50 -30.73 -1.93 5.06
C ILE A 50 -30.76 -3.35 5.61
N HIS A 51 -31.88 -4.04 5.41
CA HIS A 51 -32.10 -5.40 5.93
C HIS A 51 -31.83 -6.50 4.90
N ASN A 52 -31.72 -6.16 3.62
CA ASN A 52 -31.32 -7.11 2.59
C ASN A 52 -29.80 -7.14 2.50
N ALA A 53 -29.22 -8.28 2.89
CA ALA A 53 -27.78 -8.43 2.98
C ALA A 53 -27.10 -8.35 1.60
N GLY A 54 -27.72 -8.88 0.54
CA GLY A 54 -27.20 -8.79 -0.83
C GLY A 54 -27.09 -7.34 -1.33
N LYS A 55 -28.12 -6.51 -1.09
CA LYS A 55 -28.07 -5.07 -1.40
C LYS A 55 -27.04 -4.33 -0.56
N TYR A 56 -26.88 -4.70 0.71
CA TYR A 56 -25.88 -4.11 1.57
C TYR A 56 -24.46 -4.38 1.04
N ASP A 57 -24.17 -5.62 0.63
CA ASP A 57 -22.90 -6.01 0.03
C ASP A 57 -22.59 -5.21 -1.24
N GLU A 58 -23.59 -5.03 -2.12
CA GLU A 58 -23.48 -4.18 -3.31
C GLU A 58 -23.13 -2.73 -2.99
N TYR A 59 -23.79 -2.15 -1.98
CA TYR A 59 -23.53 -0.76 -1.55
C TYR A 59 -22.16 -0.61 -0.91
N ILE A 60 -21.72 -1.58 -0.10
CA ILE A 60 -20.38 -1.59 0.49
C ILE A 60 -19.33 -1.64 -0.61
N ARG A 61 -19.46 -2.51 -1.63
CA ARG A 61 -18.49 -2.55 -2.75
C ARG A 61 -18.30 -1.19 -3.41
N ARG A 62 -19.41 -0.52 -3.76
CA ARG A 62 -19.37 0.81 -4.39
C ARG A 62 -18.78 1.86 -3.46
N LEU A 63 -19.13 1.81 -2.18
CA LEU A 63 -18.63 2.71 -1.17
C LEU A 63 -17.11 2.57 -1.00
N LEU A 64 -16.59 1.34 -0.85
CA LEU A 64 -15.17 1.09 -0.64
C LEU A 64 -14.32 1.59 -1.82
N VAL A 65 -14.83 1.42 -3.04
CA VAL A 65 -14.21 1.96 -4.26
C VAL A 65 -14.22 3.49 -4.25
N TYR A 66 -15.40 4.11 -4.08
CA TYR A 66 -15.53 5.56 -4.13
C TYR A 66 -14.75 6.26 -3.01
N MET A 67 -14.88 5.74 -1.78
CA MET A 67 -14.18 6.25 -0.63
C MET A 67 -12.72 5.80 -0.61
N GLN A 68 -12.26 4.94 -1.51
CA GLN A 68 -10.88 4.43 -1.52
C GLN A 68 -10.41 4.05 -0.10
N VAL A 69 -11.13 3.13 0.52
CA VAL A 69 -10.81 2.53 1.83
C VAL A 69 -11.06 1.05 1.76
N SER A 70 -10.33 0.22 2.52
CA SER A 70 -10.72 -1.19 2.69
C SER A 70 -11.93 -1.37 3.59
N ASP A 71 -12.49 -2.56 3.51
CA ASP A 71 -13.45 -3.10 4.46
C ASP A 71 -12.87 -3.17 5.87
N THR A 72 -11.58 -3.50 6.05
CA THR A 72 -10.89 -3.47 7.36
C THR A 72 -10.83 -2.06 7.94
N VAL A 73 -10.45 -1.06 7.13
CA VAL A 73 -10.42 0.34 7.58
C VAL A 73 -11.84 0.83 7.84
N LEU A 74 -12.80 0.54 6.97
CA LEU A 74 -14.20 0.87 7.21
C LEU A 74 -14.73 0.23 8.50
N ASN A 75 -14.35 -1.01 8.79
CA ASN A 75 -14.74 -1.73 10.00
C ASN A 75 -14.19 -1.06 11.25
N ASN A 76 -12.93 -0.63 11.22
CA ASN A 76 -12.22 -0.15 12.40
C ASN A 76 -12.02 1.37 12.44
N TYR A 77 -12.63 2.12 11.52
CA TYR A 77 -12.29 3.53 11.26
C TYR A 77 -12.14 4.37 12.53
N LYS A 78 -13.16 4.40 13.40
CA LYS A 78 -13.14 5.22 14.62
C LYS A 78 -12.15 4.76 15.70
N SER A 79 -11.71 3.50 15.65
CA SER A 79 -10.72 2.95 16.57
C SER A 79 -9.29 3.04 16.04
N LEU A 80 -9.10 3.37 14.77
CA LEU A 80 -7.76 3.56 14.21
C LEU A 80 -7.18 4.90 14.70
N PRO A 81 -5.92 4.93 15.15
CA PRO A 81 -5.26 6.19 15.46
C PRO A 81 -5.09 7.02 14.18
N ASP A 82 -5.44 8.31 14.26
CA ASP A 82 -5.18 9.33 13.22
C ASP A 82 -5.74 9.07 11.80
N VAL A 83 -6.92 8.43 11.69
CA VAL A 83 -7.65 8.21 10.42
C VAL A 83 -7.91 9.44 9.55
N LYS A 84 -7.87 10.66 10.11
CA LYS A 84 -8.02 11.93 9.37
C LYS A 84 -6.91 12.17 8.35
N LYS A 85 -5.77 11.51 8.54
CA LYS A 85 -4.56 11.63 7.71
C LYS A 85 -4.50 10.57 6.61
N MET A 86 -5.36 9.56 6.69
CA MET A 86 -5.43 8.45 5.74
C MET A 86 -6.03 8.92 4.40
N ARG A 87 -5.15 9.26 3.46
CA ARG A 87 -5.49 9.56 2.06
C ARG A 87 -4.99 8.41 1.19
N CYS A 88 -5.93 7.72 0.52
CA CYS A 88 -5.56 6.93 -0.65
C CYS A 88 -4.96 7.86 -1.71
N ASN A 89 -3.89 7.35 -2.32
CA ASN A 89 -2.93 7.97 -3.22
C ASN A 89 -3.48 9.05 -4.17
N SER A 90 -3.01 10.28 -4.01
CA SER A 90 -3.09 11.31 -5.06
C SER A 90 -2.07 11.13 -6.18
N ILE A 91 -1.07 10.25 -5.98
CA ILE A 91 0.03 9.99 -6.91
C ILE A 91 -0.27 8.69 -7.66
N GLN A 92 -0.28 8.75 -8.99
CA GLN A 92 -0.55 7.58 -9.84
C GLN A 92 0.64 6.63 -9.83
N LYS A 93 0.38 5.33 -10.03
CA LYS A 93 1.44 4.29 -10.08
C LYS A 93 2.59 4.64 -11.03
N ASP A 94 2.26 5.15 -12.21
CA ASP A 94 3.24 5.55 -13.23
C ASP A 94 4.16 6.69 -12.76
N GLU A 95 3.65 7.60 -11.93
CA GLU A 95 4.45 8.69 -11.34
C GLU A 95 5.40 8.16 -10.29
N VAL A 96 4.94 7.22 -9.46
CA VAL A 96 5.80 6.53 -8.49
C VAL A 96 6.90 5.77 -9.21
N GLN A 97 6.55 5.01 -10.25
CA GLN A 97 7.53 4.28 -11.06
C GLN A 97 8.58 5.22 -11.68
N LYS A 98 8.18 6.39 -12.18
CA LYS A 98 9.14 7.38 -12.70
C LYS A 98 9.99 7.99 -11.60
N GLY A 99 9.40 8.28 -10.45
CA GLY A 99 10.04 8.97 -9.33
C GLY A 99 11.12 8.15 -8.64
N ILE A 100 10.89 6.85 -8.44
CA ILE A 100 11.83 5.96 -7.75
C ILE A 100 12.88 5.34 -8.69
N ARG A 101 12.76 5.55 -10.01
CA ARG A 101 13.69 4.99 -10.99
C ARG A 101 15.10 5.54 -10.81
N GLY A 102 16.08 4.63 -10.74
CA GLY A 102 17.49 4.93 -10.55
C GLY A 102 17.85 5.43 -9.15
N LYS A 103 16.91 5.40 -8.21
CA LYS A 103 17.12 5.92 -6.85
C LYS A 103 17.64 4.84 -5.92
N GLN A 104 18.40 5.30 -4.92
CA GLN A 104 18.72 4.52 -3.72
C GLN A 104 17.85 5.05 -2.59
N LEU A 105 16.92 4.24 -2.12
CA LEU A 105 15.99 4.62 -1.06
C LEU A 105 16.38 3.94 0.23
N MET A 106 16.47 4.70 1.31
CA MET A 106 16.79 4.13 2.63
C MET A 106 15.64 3.25 3.12
N LEU A 107 15.95 2.00 3.51
CA LEU A 107 15.03 1.12 4.22
C LEU A 107 15.21 1.31 5.73
N VAL A 108 14.20 1.88 6.37
CA VAL A 108 14.13 2.05 7.83
C VAL A 108 13.55 0.77 8.44
N SER A 109 14.44 -0.10 8.94
CA SER A 109 14.13 -1.38 9.57
C SER A 109 14.96 -1.60 10.83
N ASP A 110 14.61 -2.61 11.65
CA ASP A 110 15.36 -3.00 12.86
C ASP A 110 15.62 -1.83 13.84
N MET A 111 14.59 -1.04 14.10
CA MET A 111 14.65 0.13 14.97
C MET A 111 13.43 0.20 15.90
N SER A 112 13.62 0.79 17.08
CA SER A 112 12.49 1.21 17.92
C SER A 112 11.67 2.32 17.23
N TYR A 113 10.39 2.46 17.59
CA TYR A 113 9.51 3.51 17.07
C TYR A 113 10.17 4.91 17.06
N ARG A 114 10.75 5.33 18.19
CA ARG A 114 11.34 6.67 18.33
C ARG A 114 12.57 6.84 17.43
N ALA A 115 13.39 5.80 17.31
CA ALA A 115 14.57 5.83 16.43
C ALA A 115 14.14 5.90 14.96
N ALA A 116 13.23 5.02 14.54
CA ALA A 116 12.69 5.00 13.19
C ALA A 116 12.03 6.33 12.80
N TYR A 117 11.21 6.90 13.69
CA TYR A 117 10.55 8.19 13.47
C TYR A 117 11.56 9.31 13.25
N ASN A 118 12.57 9.42 14.11
CA ASN A 118 13.61 10.44 13.98
C ASN A 118 14.42 10.25 12.69
N THR A 119 14.70 9.00 12.31
CA THR A 119 15.39 8.68 11.04
C THR A 119 14.55 9.11 9.84
N CYS A 120 13.26 8.75 9.79
CA CYS A 120 12.35 9.14 8.71
C CYS A 120 12.25 10.66 8.58
N LYS A 121 12.09 11.35 9.73
CA LYS A 121 12.02 12.81 9.76
C LYS A 121 13.30 13.44 9.24
N LYS A 122 14.46 12.92 9.65
CA LYS A 122 15.75 13.41 9.17
C LYS A 122 15.92 13.21 7.66
N LEU A 123 15.60 12.03 7.13
CA LEU A 123 15.65 11.76 5.68
C LEU A 123 14.79 12.76 4.90
N ALA A 124 13.60 13.06 5.40
CA ALA A 124 12.71 14.05 4.79
C ALA A 124 13.28 15.49 4.87
N GLU A 125 13.89 15.88 5.98
CA GLU A 125 14.52 17.20 6.17
C GLU A 125 15.81 17.37 5.38
N ASP A 126 16.56 16.28 5.15
CA ASP A 126 17.81 16.25 4.37
C ASP A 126 17.54 16.34 2.84
N GLY A 127 16.28 16.34 2.41
CA GLY A 127 15.88 16.51 1.01
C GLY A 127 15.95 15.24 0.16
N GLU A 128 15.95 14.06 0.80
CA GLU A 128 15.80 12.78 0.10
C GLU A 128 14.47 12.74 -0.64
N GLU A 129 14.43 12.13 -1.84
CA GLU A 129 13.20 12.05 -2.63
C GLU A 129 12.20 10.99 -2.11
N GLY A 130 12.65 10.11 -1.22
CA GLY A 130 11.82 9.06 -0.63
C GLY A 130 12.58 8.11 0.27
N PHE A 131 11.85 7.25 0.96
CA PHE A 131 12.39 6.18 1.80
C PHE A 131 11.34 5.10 2.00
N VAL A 132 11.75 3.96 2.55
CA VAL A 132 10.88 2.81 2.80
C VAL A 132 10.85 2.51 4.29
N ILE A 133 9.65 2.31 4.85
CA ILE A 133 9.48 1.91 6.24
C ILE A 133 9.16 0.42 6.28
N SER A 134 9.94 -0.37 7.03
CA SER A 134 9.62 -1.76 7.29
C SER A 134 8.45 -1.87 8.28
N TYR A 135 7.48 -2.74 8.00
CA TYR A 135 6.42 -3.08 8.95
C TYR A 135 6.88 -3.90 10.16
N GLN A 136 8.15 -4.30 10.21
CA GLN A 136 8.75 -4.84 11.43
C GLN A 136 9.04 -3.75 12.47
N VAL A 137 9.08 -2.47 12.07
CA VAL A 137 9.18 -1.35 13.01
C VAL A 137 7.88 -1.24 13.82
N PRO A 138 7.93 -1.18 15.16
CA PRO A 138 6.73 -1.00 15.98
C PRO A 138 5.97 0.27 15.58
N ASP A 139 4.65 0.15 15.41
CA ASP A 139 3.76 1.23 14.99
C ASP A 139 4.18 1.94 13.68
N ALA A 140 4.82 1.22 12.74
CA ALA A 140 5.25 1.74 11.44
C ALA A 140 4.15 2.50 10.68
N THR A 141 2.91 2.01 10.74
CA THR A 141 1.73 2.65 10.13
C THR A 141 1.51 4.07 10.62
N LYS A 142 1.77 4.33 11.92
CA LYS A 142 1.64 5.67 12.49
C LYS A 142 2.72 6.60 11.94
N ILE A 143 3.98 6.12 11.88
CA ILE A 143 5.09 6.87 11.30
C ILE A 143 4.78 7.22 9.84
N LEU A 144 4.32 6.24 9.06
CA LEU A 144 3.92 6.40 7.67
C LEU A 144 2.87 7.50 7.49
N GLY A 145 1.79 7.47 8.29
CA GLY A 145 0.73 8.48 8.22
C GLY A 145 1.21 9.89 8.57
N GLU A 146 2.10 10.03 9.57
CA GLU A 146 2.67 11.33 9.92
C GLU A 146 3.63 11.86 8.84
N MET A 147 4.50 10.99 8.29
CA MET A 147 5.47 11.40 7.28
C MET A 147 4.81 11.74 5.94
N THR A 148 3.84 10.96 5.49
CA THR A 148 3.15 11.20 4.21
C THR A 148 2.22 12.43 4.26
N GLU A 149 1.75 12.81 5.45
CA GLU A 149 1.01 14.07 5.64
C GLU A 149 1.95 15.28 5.65
N ALA A 150 3.06 15.19 6.39
CA ALA A 150 4.02 16.29 6.52
C ALA A 150 4.80 16.54 5.21
N TYR A 151 5.04 15.48 4.44
CA TYR A 151 5.88 15.50 3.24
C TYR A 151 5.13 14.86 2.05
N PRO A 152 4.11 15.53 1.49
CA PRO A 152 3.22 14.95 0.48
C PRO A 152 3.92 14.59 -0.83
N ASP A 153 5.04 15.25 -1.12
CA ASP A 153 5.81 15.09 -2.37
C ASP A 153 6.85 13.95 -2.30
N LEU A 154 7.08 13.36 -1.12
CA LEU A 154 8.04 12.27 -0.97
C LEU A 154 7.46 10.91 -1.38
N TYR A 155 8.29 10.10 -2.03
CA TYR A 155 7.97 8.71 -2.35
C TYR A 155 8.22 7.83 -1.13
N ILE A 156 7.24 7.77 -0.22
CA ILE A 156 7.32 6.96 0.99
C ILE A 156 6.67 5.60 0.72
N GLY A 157 7.49 4.54 0.75
CA GLY A 157 7.05 3.16 0.55
C GLY A 157 7.01 2.36 1.85
N VAL A 158 6.49 1.15 1.75
CA VAL A 158 6.46 0.18 2.86
C VAL A 158 7.08 -1.15 2.41
N ALA A 159 7.88 -1.74 3.28
CA ALA A 159 8.43 -3.10 3.14
C ALA A 159 7.83 -4.07 4.18
N ASP A 160 8.08 -5.36 3.98
CA ASP A 160 7.69 -6.45 4.88
C ASP A 160 6.16 -6.62 5.06
N ILE A 161 5.41 -6.31 4.01
CA ILE A 161 3.96 -6.56 3.95
C ILE A 161 3.72 -8.06 3.74
N MET A 162 2.92 -8.68 4.61
CA MET A 162 2.73 -10.14 4.62
C MET A 162 1.34 -10.59 4.15
N ASN A 163 0.37 -9.68 4.09
CA ASN A 163 -1.01 -9.98 3.73
C ASN A 163 -1.71 -8.74 3.15
N LYS A 164 -2.92 -8.95 2.62
CA LYS A 164 -3.72 -7.90 2.00
C LYS A 164 -4.19 -6.84 2.99
N GLU A 165 -4.42 -7.21 4.25
CA GLU A 165 -4.88 -6.29 5.30
C GLU A 165 -3.80 -5.25 5.61
N ASP A 166 -2.54 -5.69 5.73
CA ASP A 166 -1.37 -4.83 5.92
C ASP A 166 -1.14 -3.93 4.70
N ALA A 167 -1.26 -4.50 3.48
CA ALA A 167 -1.18 -3.74 2.24
C ALA A 167 -2.24 -2.64 2.21
N SER A 168 -3.49 -2.98 2.57
CA SER A 168 -4.53 -1.97 2.59
C SER A 168 -4.30 -0.92 3.66
N LEU A 169 -3.84 -1.30 4.84
CA LEU A 169 -3.55 -0.34 5.91
C LEU A 169 -2.42 0.61 5.49
N ALA A 170 -1.39 0.10 4.82
CA ALA A 170 -0.30 0.90 4.25
C ALA A 170 -0.82 1.90 3.21
N ALA A 171 -1.59 1.42 2.23
CA ALA A 171 -2.18 2.24 1.19
C ALA A 171 -3.06 3.35 1.77
N ASP A 172 -3.94 2.98 2.70
CA ASP A 172 -4.86 3.91 3.33
C ASP A 172 -4.09 4.94 4.19
N SER A 173 -2.94 4.55 4.77
CA SER A 173 -2.02 5.44 5.51
C SER A 173 -1.09 6.28 4.63
N GLY A 174 -1.24 6.23 3.31
CA GLY A 174 -0.52 7.09 2.38
C GLY A 174 0.74 6.49 1.75
N ALA A 175 0.99 5.18 1.91
CA ALA A 175 2.10 4.53 1.21
C ALA A 175 1.96 4.68 -0.32
N ARG A 176 3.04 5.13 -0.96
CA ARG A 176 3.11 5.35 -2.42
C ARG A 176 3.47 4.09 -3.19
N PHE A 177 4.20 3.18 -2.56
CA PHE A 177 4.53 1.88 -3.12
C PHE A 177 4.74 0.83 -2.03
N MET A 178 4.71 -0.42 -2.46
CA MET A 178 4.84 -1.58 -1.60
C MET A 178 5.95 -2.49 -2.07
N VAL A 179 6.71 -3.02 -1.12
CA VAL A 179 7.75 -4.01 -1.37
C VAL A 179 7.53 -5.19 -0.44
N THR A 180 7.64 -6.40 -0.97
CA THR A 180 7.60 -7.62 -0.17
C THR A 180 8.90 -8.41 -0.38
N ASN A 181 9.19 -9.31 0.54
CA ASN A 181 10.32 -10.24 0.43
C ASN A 181 9.90 -11.59 -0.20
N TYR A 182 8.59 -11.76 -0.46
CA TYR A 182 8.00 -13.00 -0.96
C TYR A 182 6.93 -12.72 -2.01
N VAL A 183 6.63 -13.70 -2.85
CA VAL A 183 5.49 -13.65 -3.77
C VAL A 183 4.19 -13.85 -2.97
N ILE A 184 3.36 -12.81 -2.89
CA ILE A 184 2.08 -12.85 -2.15
C ILE A 184 0.95 -12.43 -3.08
N LYS A 185 0.26 -13.42 -3.65
CA LYS A 185 -0.79 -13.23 -4.66
C LYS A 185 -1.84 -12.20 -4.26
N ASP A 186 -2.31 -12.25 -3.01
CA ASP A 186 -3.37 -11.37 -2.53
C ASP A 186 -2.91 -9.91 -2.38
N VAL A 187 -1.62 -9.69 -2.08
CA VAL A 187 -1.00 -8.35 -2.05
C VAL A 187 -0.85 -7.82 -3.47
N GLY A 188 -0.27 -8.61 -4.38
CA GLY A 188 -0.12 -8.22 -5.78
C GLY A 188 -1.46 -7.89 -6.45
N SER A 189 -2.47 -8.73 -6.24
CA SER A 189 -3.82 -8.52 -6.76
C SER A 189 -4.45 -7.24 -6.20
N PHE A 190 -4.31 -7.00 -4.88
CA PHE A 190 -4.79 -5.78 -4.24
C PHE A 190 -4.13 -4.52 -4.79
N CYS A 191 -2.79 -4.53 -4.90
CA CYS A 191 -2.04 -3.38 -5.42
C CYS A 191 -2.43 -3.08 -6.87
N LYS A 192 -2.56 -4.11 -7.71
CA LYS A 192 -3.01 -3.97 -9.09
C LYS A 192 -4.41 -3.36 -9.17
N ASP A 193 -5.37 -3.85 -8.39
CA ASP A 193 -6.74 -3.35 -8.37
C ASP A 193 -6.84 -1.89 -7.85
N ARG A 194 -5.90 -1.48 -6.99
CA ARG A 194 -5.83 -0.14 -6.40
C ARG A 194 -4.92 0.83 -7.14
N ASP A 195 -4.31 0.39 -8.24
CA ASP A 195 -3.27 1.14 -8.98
C ASP A 195 -2.14 1.64 -8.07
N ILE A 196 -1.56 0.73 -7.29
CA ILE A 196 -0.42 0.98 -6.39
C ILE A 196 0.79 0.22 -6.92
N PHE A 197 1.94 0.89 -6.99
CA PHE A 197 3.19 0.25 -7.41
C PHE A 197 3.58 -0.84 -6.41
N CYS A 198 3.76 -2.06 -6.90
CA CYS A 198 4.14 -3.21 -6.08
C CYS A 198 5.39 -3.90 -6.62
N ALA A 199 6.35 -4.14 -5.73
CA ALA A 199 7.52 -4.95 -6.00
C ALA A 199 7.55 -6.19 -5.09
N MET A 200 7.13 -7.34 -5.63
CA MET A 200 7.13 -8.59 -4.89
C MET A 200 8.48 -9.27 -4.89
N GLY A 201 8.84 -9.87 -3.75
CA GLY A 201 10.09 -10.57 -3.55
C GLY A 201 10.14 -11.94 -4.24
N ALA A 202 11.23 -12.22 -4.95
CA ALA A 202 11.47 -13.49 -5.63
C ALA A 202 12.97 -13.81 -5.70
N MET A 203 13.32 -15.09 -5.73
CA MET A 203 14.71 -15.55 -5.92
C MET A 203 14.87 -16.44 -7.15
N THR A 204 13.85 -17.24 -7.48
CA THR A 204 13.88 -18.25 -8.56
C THR A 204 13.08 -17.82 -9.80
N LEU A 205 13.34 -18.46 -10.95
CA LEU A 205 12.60 -18.20 -12.20
C LEU A 205 11.07 -18.38 -12.03
N THR A 206 10.65 -19.40 -11.28
CA THR A 206 9.23 -19.66 -11.01
C THR A 206 8.62 -18.53 -10.18
N GLU A 207 9.30 -18.09 -9.12
CA GLU A 207 8.82 -16.99 -8.28
C GLU A 207 8.77 -15.66 -9.05
N VAL A 208 9.76 -15.39 -9.91
CA VAL A 208 9.74 -14.20 -10.79
C VAL A 208 8.52 -14.25 -11.72
N ASN A 209 8.26 -15.39 -12.36
CA ASN A 209 7.08 -15.59 -13.20
C ASN A 209 5.78 -15.37 -12.41
N ASP A 210 5.69 -15.95 -11.22
CA ASP A 210 4.49 -15.87 -10.39
C ASP A 210 4.23 -14.44 -9.91
N ALA A 211 5.29 -13.72 -9.51
CA ALA A 211 5.19 -12.31 -9.13
C ALA A 211 4.58 -11.47 -10.28
N LEU A 212 5.12 -11.59 -11.48
CA LEU A 212 4.62 -10.88 -12.67
C LEU A 212 3.16 -11.24 -12.97
N ASN A 213 2.81 -12.53 -12.91
CA ASN A 213 1.44 -13.00 -13.15
C ASN A 213 0.44 -12.51 -12.09
N TYR A 214 0.89 -12.33 -10.85
CA TYR A 214 0.06 -11.82 -9.76
C TYR A 214 0.01 -10.28 -9.70
N GLY A 215 0.59 -9.59 -10.69
CA GLY A 215 0.45 -8.15 -10.85
C GLY A 215 1.56 -7.31 -10.23
N SER A 216 2.74 -7.90 -9.98
CA SER A 216 3.92 -7.12 -9.61
C SER A 216 4.34 -6.19 -10.75
N ASP A 217 4.62 -4.92 -10.44
CA ASP A 217 5.14 -3.94 -11.40
C ASP A 217 6.66 -4.01 -11.54
N ALA A 218 7.33 -4.40 -10.46
CA ALA A 218 8.73 -4.77 -10.43
C ALA A 218 8.92 -6.06 -9.64
N VAL A 219 10.06 -6.72 -9.80
CA VAL A 219 10.41 -7.90 -8.99
C VAL A 219 11.57 -7.52 -8.08
N ASN A 220 11.35 -7.64 -6.78
CA ASN A 220 12.37 -7.47 -5.76
C ASN A 220 13.19 -8.75 -5.67
N LEU A 221 14.39 -8.76 -6.25
CA LEU A 221 15.29 -9.91 -6.13
C LEU A 221 15.81 -9.98 -4.70
N TYR A 222 15.35 -10.96 -3.92
CA TYR A 222 15.63 -11.03 -2.49
C TYR A 222 15.76 -12.48 -1.98
N PRO A 223 16.72 -12.78 -1.08
CA PRO A 223 17.87 -11.93 -0.70
C PRO A 223 18.88 -11.83 -1.85
N PHE A 224 19.35 -10.62 -2.13
CA PHE A 224 20.16 -10.35 -3.33
C PHE A 224 21.57 -10.94 -3.24
N GLU A 225 22.12 -10.91 -2.04
CA GLU A 225 23.46 -11.37 -1.71
C GLU A 225 23.63 -12.87 -2.02
N GLU A 226 22.53 -13.62 -1.97
CA GLU A 226 22.48 -15.05 -2.28
C GLU A 226 22.22 -15.34 -3.76
N ILE A 227 21.93 -14.33 -4.58
CA ILE A 227 21.66 -14.50 -6.01
C ILE A 227 22.98 -14.48 -6.79
N SER A 228 23.43 -15.68 -7.15
CA SER A 228 24.63 -15.83 -7.98
C SER A 228 24.52 -15.15 -9.35
N GLN A 229 25.65 -14.70 -9.89
CA GLN A 229 25.75 -14.11 -11.23
C GLN A 229 25.13 -14.97 -12.35
N PRO A 230 25.34 -16.31 -12.40
CA PRO A 230 24.65 -17.16 -13.38
C PRO A 230 23.13 -17.14 -13.25
N LEU A 231 22.61 -17.15 -12.01
CA LEU A 231 21.16 -17.09 -11.77
C LEU A 231 20.58 -15.74 -12.19
N PHE A 232 21.23 -14.63 -11.84
CA PHE A 232 20.81 -13.29 -12.28
C PHE A 232 20.72 -13.19 -13.81
N LYS A 233 21.73 -13.69 -14.53
CA LYS A 233 21.72 -13.74 -16.00
C LYS A 233 20.59 -14.62 -16.54
N ALA A 234 20.32 -15.76 -15.90
CA ALA A 234 19.21 -16.63 -16.29
C ALA A 234 17.86 -15.93 -16.13
N ILE A 235 17.64 -15.21 -15.02
CA ILE A 235 16.44 -14.40 -14.77
C ILE A 235 16.32 -13.31 -15.85
N ARG A 236 17.37 -12.55 -16.11
CA ARG A 236 17.38 -11.50 -17.14
C ARG A 236 17.08 -12.03 -18.54
N ASN A 237 17.63 -13.20 -18.90
CA ASN A 237 17.36 -13.83 -20.19
C ASN A 237 15.92 -14.34 -20.32
N ALA A 238 15.37 -14.89 -19.24
CA ALA A 238 14.00 -15.40 -19.23
C ALA A 238 12.95 -14.29 -19.19
N PHE A 239 13.27 -13.17 -18.54
CA PHE A 239 12.37 -12.02 -18.35
C PHE A 239 13.06 -10.70 -18.75
N PRO A 240 13.33 -10.50 -20.05
CA PRO A 240 14.11 -9.35 -20.54
C PRO A 240 13.44 -8.00 -20.22
N ASP A 241 12.10 -7.97 -20.21
CA ASP A 241 11.32 -6.76 -19.96
C ASP A 241 10.97 -6.56 -18.48
N ALA A 242 11.33 -7.50 -17.60
CA ALA A 242 11.03 -7.37 -16.18
C ALA A 242 11.81 -6.22 -15.54
N VAL A 243 11.07 -5.35 -14.86
CA VAL A 243 11.64 -4.32 -14.00
C VAL A 243 12.14 -5.03 -12.73
N LEU A 244 13.44 -5.00 -12.47
CA LEU A 244 14.03 -5.64 -11.28
C LEU A 244 14.53 -4.57 -10.31
N MET A 245 14.26 -4.75 -9.03
CA MET A 245 14.83 -3.97 -7.94
C MET A 245 15.34 -4.92 -6.86
N THR A 246 15.98 -4.38 -5.82
CA THR A 246 16.46 -5.21 -4.73
C THR A 246 16.55 -4.46 -3.39
N ILE A 247 16.68 -5.21 -2.29
CA ILE A 247 17.09 -4.73 -0.98
C ILE A 247 18.53 -5.23 -0.76
N ALA A 248 19.45 -4.34 -0.43
CA ALA A 248 20.84 -4.68 -0.15
C ALA A 248 21.42 -3.88 1.02
N ASP A 249 22.48 -4.39 1.64
CA ASP A 249 23.24 -3.67 2.65
C ASP A 249 24.18 -2.63 2.02
N LYS A 250 24.27 -1.44 2.63
CA LYS A 250 25.09 -0.27 2.20
C LYS A 250 26.55 -0.57 1.88
N LYS A 251 27.10 -1.66 2.42
CA LYS A 251 28.51 -2.05 2.30
C LYS A 251 28.82 -2.87 1.06
N GLU A 252 27.81 -3.43 0.40
CA GLU A 252 28.02 -4.19 -0.83
C GLU A 252 27.84 -3.29 -2.03
N THR A 253 28.93 -3.06 -2.76
CA THR A 253 28.85 -2.47 -4.09
C THR A 253 28.13 -3.47 -4.98
N VAL A 254 26.82 -3.29 -5.19
CA VAL A 254 26.08 -4.06 -6.18
C VAL A 254 26.72 -3.76 -7.54
N LYS A 255 27.67 -4.61 -7.96
CA LYS A 255 28.37 -4.46 -9.26
C LYS A 255 27.40 -4.44 -10.46
N GLN A 256 26.15 -4.85 -10.23
CA GLN A 256 25.06 -4.93 -11.21
C GLN A 256 24.04 -3.80 -11.05
N GLN A 257 24.36 -2.72 -10.32
CA GLN A 257 23.39 -1.68 -9.98
C GLN A 257 22.80 -0.99 -11.21
N GLU A 258 23.56 -0.91 -12.30
CA GLU A 258 23.11 -0.31 -13.57
C GLU A 258 21.92 -1.06 -14.20
N ASP A 259 21.78 -2.36 -13.93
CA ASP A 259 20.67 -3.16 -14.42
C ASP A 259 19.43 -3.03 -13.52
N LEU A 260 19.53 -2.44 -12.33
CA LEU A 260 18.42 -2.38 -11.38
C LEU A 260 17.62 -1.08 -11.55
N PHE A 261 16.30 -1.20 -11.48
CA PHE A 261 15.37 -0.09 -11.56
C PHE A 261 15.43 0.81 -10.31
N ALA A 262 15.60 0.22 -9.13
CA ALA A 262 15.78 0.94 -7.87
C ALA A 262 16.52 0.03 -6.87
N LEU A 263 17.13 0.63 -5.86
CA LEU A 263 17.81 -0.08 -4.78
C LEU A 263 17.28 0.39 -3.43
N LEU A 264 16.84 -0.53 -2.59
CA LEU A 264 16.56 -0.26 -1.19
C LEU A 264 17.79 -0.58 -0.35
N VAL A 265 18.21 0.36 0.47
CA VAL A 265 19.49 0.27 1.19
C VAL A 265 19.24 0.27 2.69
N ARG A 266 19.76 -0.74 3.39
CA ARG A 266 19.75 -0.82 4.86
C ARG A 266 20.85 0.00 5.52
#